data_AF-A0A2P4WWX1-F1
#
_entry.id   AF-A0A2P4WWX1-F1
#
_cell.length_a   1.000
_cell.length_b   1.000
_cell.length_c   1.000
_cell.angle_alpha   90.00
_cell.angle_beta   90.00
_cell.angle_gamma   90.00
#
_symmetry.space_group_name_H-M   'P 1'
#
loop_
_entity.id
_entity.type
_entity.pdbx_description
1 polymer ?
#
loop_
_entity_poly.entity_id
_entity_poly.type
_entity_poly.pdbx_seq_one_letter_code
_entity_poly.pdbx_strand_id
1 'polypeptide(L)'
;MDPVSTLVMEQGDRHHNEHIRLARLIALALTQPPEPSDSTQRQAILHTESARALVNILRGQYQPPNSSAELAQLRVDLHSAEASNASLQKRLDSSLDQVAQLKLQLETSERECHLWKREVDKSVGLITSLRKALTSGAGLKQARVAQTAGVTATQSALHAAELMIKSRDEGITALSQSIVERDEAYKIIQGVSAKHFQQLQEIVLSLDDDGSHKLRHAKKII
;
A
#
# COMPACT_ATOMS: atom_id res chain seq x y z
N MET A 1 0.81 -91.96 -35.26
CA MET A 1 0.13 -90.72 -35.69
C MET A 1 -0.29 -89.99 -34.43
N ASP A 2 0.10 -88.73 -34.29
CA ASP A 2 -0.23 -87.88 -33.15
C ASP A 2 -1.76 -87.61 -33.15
N PRO A 3 -2.49 -87.83 -32.03
CA PRO A 3 -3.94 -87.59 -31.96
C PRO A 3 -4.35 -86.18 -32.39
N VAL A 4 -3.48 -85.18 -32.21
CA VAL A 4 -3.72 -83.81 -32.69
C VAL A 4 -3.71 -83.73 -34.22
N SER A 5 -2.80 -84.47 -34.87
CA SER A 5 -2.70 -84.53 -36.34
C SER A 5 -3.93 -85.21 -36.96
N THR A 6 -4.48 -86.25 -36.32
CA THR A 6 -5.72 -86.90 -36.75
C THR A 6 -6.92 -85.96 -36.63
N LEU A 7 -7.03 -85.21 -35.52
CA LEU A 7 -8.10 -84.23 -35.33
C LEU A 7 -8.04 -83.06 -36.33
N VAL A 8 -6.84 -82.57 -36.66
CA VAL A 8 -6.66 -81.50 -37.65
C VAL A 8 -7.05 -81.97 -39.05
N MET A 9 -6.66 -83.20 -39.43
CA MET A 9 -7.03 -83.79 -40.71
C MET A 9 -8.55 -83.99 -40.82
N GLU A 10 -9.19 -84.59 -39.80
CA GLU A 10 -10.64 -84.77 -39.76
C GLU A 10 -11.40 -83.44 -39.74
N GLN A 11 -10.84 -82.39 -39.12
CA GLN A 11 -11.41 -81.05 -39.15
C GLN A 11 -11.29 -80.43 -40.55
N GLY A 12 -10.16 -80.64 -41.23
CA GLY A 12 -9.93 -80.21 -42.61
C GLY A 12 -10.91 -80.88 -43.59
N ASP A 13 -11.10 -82.19 -43.48
CA ASP A 13 -12.03 -82.95 -44.32
C ASP A 13 -13.49 -82.54 -44.07
N ARG A 14 -13.86 -82.28 -42.81
CA ARG A 14 -15.20 -81.75 -42.47
C ARG A 14 -15.42 -80.37 -43.07
N HIS A 15 -14.44 -79.48 -42.95
CA HIS A 15 -14.53 -78.13 -43.50
C HIS A 15 -14.61 -78.16 -45.04
N HIS A 16 -13.78 -78.98 -45.69
CA HIS A 16 -13.79 -79.15 -47.14
C HIS A 16 -15.15 -79.67 -47.65
N ASN A 17 -15.72 -80.68 -46.99
CA ASN A 17 -17.04 -81.19 -47.34
C ASN A 17 -18.16 -80.16 -47.14
N GLU A 18 -18.07 -79.33 -46.10
CA GLU A 18 -19.02 -78.24 -45.87
C GLU A 18 -18.95 -77.19 -46.99
N HIS A 19 -17.75 -76.82 -47.44
CA HIS A 19 -17.56 -75.91 -48.58
C HIS A 19 -18.14 -76.46 -49.89
N ILE A 20 -17.94 -77.76 -50.16
CA ILE A 20 -18.54 -78.42 -51.33
C ILE A 20 -20.07 -78.38 -51.23
N ARG A 21 -20.64 -78.68 -50.06
CA ARG A 21 -22.09 -78.64 -49.83
C ARG A 21 -22.65 -77.24 -50.00
N LEU A 22 -21.97 -76.24 -49.43
CA LEU A 22 -22.32 -74.84 -49.56
C LEU A 22 -22.31 -74.40 -51.03
N ALA A 23 -21.23 -74.65 -51.77
CA ALA A 23 -21.12 -74.30 -53.18
C ALA A 23 -22.23 -74.94 -54.04
N ARG A 24 -22.56 -76.21 -53.78
CA ARG A 24 -23.65 -76.91 -54.47
C ARG A 24 -25.01 -76.26 -54.17
N LEU A 25 -25.27 -75.93 -52.91
CA LEU A 25 -26.52 -75.30 -52.51
C LEU A 25 -26.65 -73.87 -53.06
N ILE A 26 -25.55 -73.10 -53.13
CA ILE A 26 -25.53 -71.77 -53.75
C ILE A 26 -25.83 -71.90 -55.25
N ALA A 27 -25.15 -72.81 -55.95
CA ALA A 27 -25.40 -73.06 -57.37
C ALA A 27 -26.86 -73.48 -57.65
N LEU A 28 -27.44 -74.32 -56.78
CA LEU A 28 -28.84 -74.73 -56.88
C LEU A 28 -29.77 -73.52 -56.69
N ALA A 29 -29.53 -72.70 -55.67
CA ALA A 29 -30.33 -71.53 -55.38
C ALA A 29 -30.26 -70.45 -56.48
N LEU A 30 -29.13 -70.33 -57.18
CA LEU A 30 -28.95 -69.40 -58.30
C LEU A 30 -29.62 -69.87 -59.59
N THR A 31 -29.69 -71.19 -59.82
CA THR A 31 -30.29 -71.78 -61.02
C THR A 31 -31.79 -72.04 -60.85
N GLN A 32 -32.26 -72.19 -59.61
CA GLN A 32 -33.66 -72.38 -59.24
C GLN A 32 -34.01 -71.49 -58.04
N PRO A 33 -34.28 -70.20 -58.27
CA PRO A 33 -34.56 -69.26 -57.19
C PRO A 33 -35.87 -69.64 -56.48
N PRO A 34 -35.91 -69.59 -55.13
CA PRO A 34 -37.16 -69.76 -54.41
C PRO A 34 -38.11 -68.61 -54.74
N GLU A 35 -39.36 -68.90 -55.12
CA GLU A 35 -40.41 -67.89 -55.33
C GLU A 35 -41.29 -67.76 -54.08
N PRO A 36 -41.61 -66.55 -53.56
CA PRO A 36 -41.17 -65.21 -53.97
C PRO A 36 -39.94 -64.73 -53.17
N SER A 37 -38.74 -64.75 -53.75
CA SER A 37 -37.52 -64.24 -53.08
C SER A 37 -37.37 -62.74 -53.20
N ASP A 38 -37.46 -62.03 -52.08
CA ASP A 38 -37.02 -60.63 -51.95
C ASP A 38 -35.51 -60.51 -52.21
N SER A 39 -35.07 -59.33 -52.67
CA SER A 39 -33.67 -58.97 -52.92
C SER A 39 -32.77 -59.30 -51.72
N THR A 40 -33.31 -59.09 -50.51
CA THR A 40 -32.65 -59.39 -49.23
C THR A 40 -32.31 -60.87 -49.06
N GLN A 41 -33.21 -61.76 -49.51
CA GLN A 41 -33.01 -63.21 -49.46
C GLN A 41 -31.97 -63.66 -50.49
N ARG A 42 -31.97 -63.04 -51.68
CA ARG A 42 -30.94 -63.29 -52.72
C ARG A 42 -29.55 -62.89 -52.24
N GLN A 43 -29.43 -61.74 -51.57
CA GLN A 43 -28.17 -61.29 -50.98
C GLN A 43 -27.69 -62.25 -49.88
N ALA A 44 -28.60 -62.74 -49.04
CA ALA A 44 -28.27 -63.71 -48.00
C ALA A 44 -27.75 -65.05 -48.56
N ILE A 45 -28.32 -65.53 -49.67
CA ILE A 45 -27.86 -66.74 -50.38
C ILE A 45 -26.43 -66.56 -50.90
N LEU A 46 -26.07 -65.36 -51.35
CA LEU A 46 -24.73 -65.07 -51.88
C LEU A 46 -23.66 -64.94 -50.79
N HIS A 47 -24.03 -64.47 -49.59
CA HIS A 47 -23.09 -64.17 -48.51
C HIS A 47 -23.08 -65.19 -47.37
N THR A 48 -23.84 -66.28 -47.46
CA THR A 48 -23.86 -67.32 -46.42
C THR A 48 -22.57 -68.13 -46.38
N GLU A 49 -21.96 -68.23 -45.20
CA GLU A 49 -20.69 -68.93 -44.99
C GLU A 49 -20.86 -70.38 -44.51
N SER A 50 -22.11 -70.87 -44.40
CA SER A 50 -22.42 -72.26 -44.00
C SER A 50 -23.58 -72.84 -44.79
N ALA A 51 -23.49 -74.14 -45.10
CA ALA A 51 -24.57 -74.88 -45.76
C ALA A 51 -25.82 -74.92 -44.88
N ARG A 52 -25.67 -74.99 -43.56
CA ARG A 52 -26.78 -74.95 -42.60
C ARG A 52 -27.53 -73.63 -42.64
N ALA A 53 -26.81 -72.51 -42.68
CA ALA A 53 -27.41 -71.17 -42.78
C ALA A 53 -28.14 -71.01 -44.12
N LEU A 54 -27.57 -71.51 -45.22
CA LEU A 54 -28.21 -71.50 -46.54
C LEU A 54 -29.52 -72.31 -46.57
N VAL A 55 -29.56 -73.48 -45.95
CA VAL A 55 -30.80 -74.28 -45.85
C VAL A 55 -31.90 -73.52 -45.09
N ASN A 56 -31.56 -72.79 -44.02
CA ASN A 56 -32.53 -71.97 -43.30
C ASN A 56 -33.07 -70.83 -44.18
N ILE A 57 -32.23 -70.23 -45.01
CA ILE A 57 -32.62 -69.20 -46.00
C ILE A 57 -33.58 -69.75 -47.06
N LEU A 58 -33.27 -70.92 -47.62
CA LEU A 58 -34.11 -71.57 -48.63
C LEU A 58 -35.46 -72.05 -48.08
N ARG A 59 -35.53 -72.36 -46.77
CA ARG A 59 -36.79 -72.74 -46.09
C ARG A 59 -37.67 -71.54 -45.71
N GLY A 60 -37.25 -70.31 -46.02
CA GLY A 60 -37.98 -69.10 -45.62
C GLY A 60 -37.94 -68.84 -44.11
N GLN A 61 -37.00 -69.48 -43.39
CA GLN A 61 -36.75 -69.23 -41.96
C GLN A 61 -35.66 -68.16 -41.76
N TYR A 62 -35.32 -67.43 -42.82
CA TYR A 62 -34.38 -66.32 -42.76
C TYR A 62 -35.10 -65.06 -42.37
N GLN A 63 -34.66 -64.50 -41.25
CA GLN A 63 -35.05 -63.17 -40.83
C GLN A 63 -33.89 -62.24 -41.20
N PRO A 64 -34.09 -61.28 -42.11
CA PRO A 64 -33.06 -60.30 -42.41
C PRO A 64 -32.57 -59.62 -41.12
N PRO A 65 -31.28 -59.25 -41.03
CA PRO A 65 -30.85 -58.25 -40.08
C PRO A 65 -31.79 -57.05 -40.20
N ASN A 66 -32.22 -56.48 -39.07
CA ASN A 66 -33.24 -55.45 -39.04
C ASN A 66 -32.64 -54.08 -39.46
N SER A 67 -32.02 -54.01 -40.63
CA SER A 67 -31.19 -52.89 -41.11
C SER A 67 -31.95 -51.55 -41.14
N SER A 68 -33.27 -51.60 -41.27
CA SER A 68 -34.14 -50.42 -41.14
C SER A 68 -34.13 -49.85 -39.70
N ALA A 69 -34.18 -50.72 -38.69
CA ALA A 69 -34.10 -50.33 -37.29
C ALA A 69 -32.69 -49.83 -36.92
N GLU A 70 -31.64 -50.48 -37.43
CA GLU A 70 -30.25 -50.02 -37.25
C GLU A 70 -30.00 -48.66 -37.91
N LEU A 71 -30.50 -48.42 -39.13
CA LEU A 71 -30.43 -47.11 -39.78
C LEU A 71 -31.23 -46.04 -39.03
N ALA A 72 -32.41 -46.39 -38.50
CA ALA A 72 -33.19 -45.48 -37.66
C ALA A 72 -32.43 -45.10 -36.38
N GLN A 73 -31.80 -46.08 -35.73
CA GLN A 73 -30.98 -45.86 -34.54
C GLN A 73 -29.77 -44.97 -34.85
N LEU A 74 -29.03 -45.25 -35.93
CA LEU A 74 -27.89 -44.44 -36.34
C LEU A 74 -28.28 -42.98 -36.63
N ARG A 75 -29.47 -42.73 -37.18
CA ARG A 75 -29.96 -41.36 -37.39
C ARG A 75 -30.25 -40.66 -36.07
N VAL A 76 -30.85 -41.35 -35.10
CA VAL A 76 -31.10 -40.81 -33.77
C VAL A 76 -29.77 -40.49 -33.07
N ASP A 77 -28.81 -41.40 -33.13
CA ASP A 77 -27.49 -41.23 -32.53
C ASP A 77 -26.73 -40.06 -33.19
N LEU A 78 -26.81 -39.92 -34.52
CA LEU A 78 -26.24 -38.79 -35.24
C LEU A 78 -26.84 -37.46 -34.77
N HIS A 79 -28.17 -37.34 -34.69
CA HIS A 79 -28.82 -36.12 -34.20
C HIS A 79 -28.43 -35.81 -32.74
N SER A 80 -28.30 -36.85 -31.90
CA SER A 80 -27.86 -36.70 -30.52
C SER A 80 -26.41 -36.20 -30.44
N ALA A 81 -25.52 -36.76 -31.27
CA ALA A 81 -24.13 -36.32 -31.38
C ALA A 81 -24.02 -34.88 -31.90
N GLU A 82 -24.82 -34.50 -32.90
CA GLU A 82 -24.88 -33.12 -33.41
C GLU A 82 -25.34 -32.13 -32.34
N ALA A 83 -26.38 -32.46 -31.58
CA ALA A 83 -26.87 -31.63 -30.48
C ALA A 83 -25.82 -31.48 -29.36
N SER A 84 -25.14 -32.58 -29.01
CA SER A 84 -24.03 -32.57 -28.05
C SER A 84 -22.88 -31.69 -28.54
N ASN A 85 -22.50 -31.82 -29.82
CA ASN A 85 -21.43 -31.02 -30.41
C ASN A 85 -21.76 -29.52 -30.44
N ALA A 86 -23.00 -29.17 -30.78
CA ALA A 86 -23.47 -27.78 -30.72
C ALA A 86 -23.45 -27.22 -29.29
N SER A 87 -23.76 -28.04 -28.28
CA SER A 87 -23.65 -27.65 -26.86
C SER A 87 -22.19 -27.43 -26.45
N LEU A 88 -21.28 -28.33 -26.84
CA LEU A 88 -19.86 -28.20 -26.58
C LEU A 88 -19.27 -26.95 -27.24
N GLN A 89 -19.66 -26.64 -28.47
CA GLN A 89 -19.22 -25.43 -29.17
C GLN A 89 -19.62 -24.17 -28.39
N LYS A 90 -20.88 -24.07 -27.94
CA LYS A 90 -21.33 -22.93 -27.12
C LYS A 90 -20.55 -22.79 -25.82
N ARG A 91 -20.23 -23.91 -25.16
CA ARG A 91 -19.42 -23.91 -23.94
C ARG A 91 -17.98 -23.48 -24.22
N LEU A 92 -17.41 -23.91 -25.34
CA LEU A 92 -16.08 -23.49 -25.78
C LEU A 92 -16.04 -21.98 -26.04
N ASP A 93 -17.03 -21.45 -26.78
CA ASP A 93 -17.13 -20.03 -27.07
C ASP A 93 -17.25 -19.20 -25.77
N SER A 94 -18.13 -19.62 -24.84
CA SER A 94 -18.25 -18.96 -23.53
C SER A 94 -16.95 -19.05 -22.70
N SER A 95 -16.22 -20.16 -22.78
CA SER A 95 -14.92 -20.30 -22.12
C SER A 95 -13.86 -19.39 -22.74
N LEU A 96 -13.89 -19.17 -24.06
CA LEU A 96 -12.99 -18.25 -24.75
C LEU A 96 -13.26 -16.80 -24.32
N ASP A 97 -14.54 -16.42 -24.19
CA ASP A 97 -14.93 -15.10 -23.68
C ASP A 97 -14.45 -14.89 -22.23
N GLN A 98 -14.60 -15.90 -21.38
CA GLN A 98 -14.08 -15.85 -20.00
C GLN A 98 -12.56 -15.70 -19.95
N VAL A 99 -11.83 -16.41 -20.82
CA VAL A 99 -10.37 -16.28 -20.92
C VAL A 99 -9.98 -14.87 -21.37
N ALA A 100 -10.69 -14.29 -22.34
CA ALA A 100 -10.45 -12.91 -22.78
C ALA A 100 -10.69 -11.90 -21.63
N GLN A 101 -11.77 -12.09 -20.87
CA GLN A 101 -12.08 -11.27 -19.70
C GLN A 101 -11.01 -11.38 -18.60
N LEU A 102 -10.57 -12.60 -18.28
CA LEU A 102 -9.53 -12.83 -17.28
C LEU A 102 -8.18 -12.24 -17.70
N LYS A 103 -7.82 -12.30 -18.99
CA LYS A 103 -6.63 -11.63 -19.51
C LYS A 103 -6.68 -10.13 -19.30
N LEU A 104 -7.81 -9.49 -19.61
CA LEU A 104 -7.98 -8.05 -19.39
C LEU A 104 -7.88 -7.68 -17.90
N GLN A 105 -8.47 -8.48 -17.01
CA GLN A 105 -8.37 -8.27 -15.56
C GLN A 105 -6.93 -8.44 -15.06
N LEU A 106 -6.21 -9.44 -15.55
CA LEU A 106 -4.81 -9.66 -15.22
C LEU A 106 -3.95 -8.46 -15.63
N GLU A 107 -4.06 -8.00 -16.88
CA GLU A 107 -3.30 -6.82 -17.33
C GLU A 107 -3.64 -5.56 -16.52
N THR A 108 -4.90 -5.40 -16.12
CA THR A 108 -5.32 -4.28 -15.26
C THR A 108 -4.67 -4.36 -13.89
N SER A 109 -4.71 -5.54 -13.26
CA SER A 109 -4.07 -5.79 -11.96
C SER A 109 -2.55 -5.61 -12.02
N GLU A 110 -1.90 -6.03 -13.10
CA GLU A 110 -0.47 -5.81 -13.32
C GLU A 110 -0.12 -4.32 -13.39
N ARG A 111 -0.92 -3.53 -14.12
CA ARG A 111 -0.74 -2.07 -14.18
C ARG A 111 -0.89 -1.41 -12.81
N GLU A 112 -1.87 -1.85 -12.02
CA GLU A 112 -2.05 -1.37 -10.64
C GLU A 112 -0.88 -1.75 -9.73
N CYS A 113 -0.38 -2.99 -9.82
CA CYS A 113 0.79 -3.44 -9.09
C CYS A 113 2.02 -2.58 -9.39
N HIS A 114 2.25 -2.26 -10.67
CA HIS A 114 3.32 -1.35 -11.09
C HIS A 114 3.16 0.08 -10.54
N LEU A 115 1.93 0.59 -10.41
CA LEU A 115 1.67 1.88 -9.79
C LEU A 115 2.00 1.85 -8.30
N TRP A 116 1.50 0.85 -7.58
CA TRP A 116 1.76 0.68 -6.15
C TRP A 116 3.24 0.51 -5.85
N LYS A 117 3.97 -0.27 -6.66
CA LYS A 117 5.42 -0.44 -6.51
C LYS A 117 6.16 0.89 -6.61
N ARG A 118 5.83 1.73 -7.62
CA ARG A 118 6.41 3.08 -7.75
C ARG A 118 6.12 3.96 -6.54
N GLU A 119 4.92 3.87 -5.98
CA GLU A 119 4.55 4.69 -4.81
C GLU A 119 5.26 4.24 -3.54
N VAL A 120 5.46 2.93 -3.37
CA VAL A 120 6.30 2.36 -2.31
C VAL A 120 7.74 2.85 -2.45
N ASP A 121 8.33 2.81 -3.65
CA ASP A 121 9.70 3.27 -3.88
C ASP A 121 9.88 4.76 -3.54
N LYS A 122 8.91 5.61 -3.92
CA LYS A 122 8.89 7.04 -3.53
C LYS A 122 8.82 7.20 -2.01
N SER A 123 7.93 6.47 -1.35
CA SER A 123 7.74 6.52 0.11
C SER A 123 9.00 6.10 0.85
N VAL A 124 9.68 5.05 0.38
CA VAL A 124 10.98 4.60 0.91
C VAL A 124 12.05 5.69 0.73
N GLY A 125 12.09 6.37 -0.41
CA GLY A 125 12.98 7.51 -0.66
C GLY A 125 12.75 8.67 0.32
N LEU A 126 11.48 9.02 0.58
CA LEU A 126 11.10 10.05 1.54
C LEU A 126 11.50 9.66 2.98
N ILE A 127 11.16 8.45 3.41
CA ILE A 127 11.52 7.93 4.74
C ILE A 127 13.05 7.94 4.93
N THR A 128 13.80 7.56 3.90
CA THR A 128 15.27 7.56 3.94
C THR A 128 15.82 8.99 4.07
N SER A 129 15.24 9.94 3.33
CA SER A 129 15.62 11.36 3.40
C SER A 129 15.32 11.96 4.77
N LEU A 130 14.13 11.67 5.33
CA LEU A 130 13.75 12.07 6.69
C LEU A 130 14.67 11.48 7.75
N ARG A 131 15.00 10.19 7.64
CA ARG A 131 15.96 9.54 8.54
C ARG A 131 17.31 10.22 8.47
N LYS A 132 17.81 10.53 7.27
CA LYS A 132 19.08 11.24 7.08
C LYS A 132 19.04 12.64 7.71
N ALA A 133 17.96 13.40 7.51
CA ALA A 133 17.78 14.72 8.10
C ALA A 133 17.77 14.66 9.64
N LEU A 134 17.11 13.65 10.21
CA LEU A 134 17.06 13.42 11.65
C LEU A 134 18.43 13.04 12.20
N THR A 135 19.16 12.13 11.54
CA THR A 135 20.52 11.74 11.93
C THR A 135 21.52 12.89 11.75
N SER A 136 21.37 13.70 10.71
CA SER A 136 22.15 14.92 10.48
C SER A 136 21.71 16.09 11.36
N GLY A 137 21.05 15.84 12.49
CA GLY A 137 20.68 16.81 13.52
C GLY A 137 21.84 17.67 14.06
N ALA A 138 23.01 17.68 13.42
CA ALA A 138 24.07 18.67 13.52
C ALA A 138 23.54 20.11 13.49
N GLY A 139 22.56 20.44 12.64
CA GLY A 139 21.94 21.78 12.63
C GLY A 139 21.27 22.13 13.97
N LEU A 140 20.48 21.19 14.51
CA LEU A 140 19.83 21.37 15.82
C LEU A 140 20.83 21.36 16.97
N LYS A 141 21.88 20.54 16.89
CA LYS A 141 22.96 20.49 17.89
C LYS A 141 23.77 21.79 17.92
N GLN A 142 24.13 22.33 16.76
CA GLN A 142 24.90 23.56 16.66
C GLN A 142 24.08 24.78 17.10
N ALA A 143 22.81 24.86 16.70
CA ALA A 143 21.90 25.89 17.18
C ALA A 143 21.72 25.84 18.71
N ARG A 144 21.62 24.63 19.29
CA ARG A 144 21.55 24.45 20.75
C ARG A 144 22.84 24.92 21.44
N VAL A 145 24.01 24.54 20.93
CA VAL A 145 25.30 24.98 21.51
C VAL A 145 25.45 26.50 21.46
N ALA A 146 25.12 27.13 20.33
CA ALA A 146 25.16 28.58 20.19
C ALA A 146 24.18 29.28 21.15
N GLN A 147 22.97 28.75 21.31
CA GLN A 147 21.99 29.26 22.26
C GLN A 147 22.49 29.13 23.71
N THR A 148 23.04 27.98 24.10
CA THR A 148 23.58 27.78 25.45
C THR A 148 24.73 28.75 25.73
N ALA A 149 25.66 28.92 24.79
CA ALA A 149 26.76 29.89 24.93
C ALA A 149 26.24 31.33 25.07
N GLY A 150 25.22 31.70 24.29
CA GLY A 150 24.55 33.01 24.39
C GLY A 150 23.90 33.23 25.77
N VAL A 151 23.19 32.24 26.30
CA VAL A 151 22.58 32.30 27.65
C VAL A 151 23.65 32.42 28.73
N THR A 152 24.76 31.68 28.63
CA THR A 152 25.85 31.79 29.60
C THR A 152 26.51 33.17 29.57
N ALA A 153 26.70 33.74 28.37
CA ALA A 153 27.27 35.08 28.21
C ALA A 153 26.34 36.16 28.78
N THR A 154 25.04 36.10 28.49
CA THR A 154 24.06 37.06 29.04
C THR A 154 23.93 36.93 30.55
N GLN A 155 23.96 35.72 31.10
CA GLN A 155 23.93 35.50 32.55
C GLN A 155 25.17 36.05 33.25
N SER A 156 26.35 35.91 32.63
CA SER A 156 27.59 36.50 33.16
C SER A 156 27.55 38.03 33.13
N ALA A 157 27.04 38.62 32.04
CA ALA A 157 26.86 40.06 31.92
C ALA A 157 25.84 40.61 32.93
N LEU A 158 24.74 39.88 33.16
CA LEU A 158 23.72 40.22 34.16
C LEU A 158 24.34 40.26 35.57
N HIS A 159 25.13 39.24 35.93
CA HIS A 159 25.77 39.18 37.23
C HIS A 159 26.79 40.32 37.43
N ALA A 160 27.57 40.66 36.39
CA ALA A 160 28.47 41.80 36.43
C ALA A 160 27.71 43.13 36.61
N ALA A 161 26.59 43.30 35.92
CA ALA A 161 25.74 44.48 36.06
C ALA A 161 25.14 44.59 37.47
N GLU A 162 24.71 43.47 38.05
CA GLU A 162 24.20 43.39 39.42
C GLU A 162 25.25 43.84 40.45
N LEU A 163 26.50 43.39 40.30
CA LEU A 163 27.61 43.84 41.16
C LEU A 163 27.88 45.35 41.00
N MET A 164 27.82 45.87 39.78
CA MET A 164 27.99 47.31 39.53
C MET A 164 26.87 48.14 40.15
N ILE A 165 25.63 47.68 40.05
CA ILE A 165 24.47 48.35 40.68
C ILE A 165 24.67 48.38 42.19
N LYS A 166 25.03 47.25 42.81
CA LYS A 166 25.28 47.18 44.25
C LYS A 166 26.37 48.16 44.71
N SER A 167 27.48 48.24 43.99
CA SER A 167 28.55 49.21 44.28
C SER A 167 28.08 50.65 44.15
N ARG A 168 27.23 50.96 43.15
CA ARG A 168 26.65 52.29 42.99
C ARG A 168 25.67 52.63 44.11
N ASP A 169 24.87 51.68 44.56
CA ASP A 169 23.92 51.88 45.67
C ASP A 169 24.64 52.15 46.99
N GLU A 170 25.77 51.48 47.24
CA GLU A 170 26.66 51.77 48.37
C GLU A 170 27.21 53.20 48.27
N GLY A 171 27.65 53.62 47.08
CA GLY A 171 28.12 54.98 46.83
C GLY A 171 27.04 56.05 47.00
N ILE A 172 25.81 55.80 46.51
CA ILE A 172 24.65 56.68 46.71
C ILE A 172 24.32 56.81 48.19
N THR A 173 24.37 55.69 48.94
CA THR A 173 24.14 55.69 50.39
C THR A 173 25.16 56.57 51.11
N ALA A 174 26.45 56.40 50.81
CA ALA A 174 27.52 57.20 51.40
C ALA A 174 27.39 58.70 51.05
N LEU A 175 27.08 59.03 49.79
CA LEU A 175 26.85 60.42 49.37
C LEU A 175 25.63 61.03 50.06
N SER A 176 24.55 60.28 50.20
CA SER A 176 23.33 60.73 50.87
C SER A 176 23.62 61.07 52.33
N GLN A 177 24.39 60.23 53.03
CA GLN A 177 24.84 60.52 54.39
C GLN A 177 25.71 61.79 54.46
N SER A 178 26.68 61.94 53.56
CA SER A 178 27.52 63.15 53.50
C SER A 178 26.73 64.43 53.22
N ILE A 179 25.67 64.37 52.41
CA ILE A 179 24.79 65.53 52.18
C ILE A 179 24.07 65.92 53.47
N VAL A 180 23.54 64.96 54.23
CA VAL A 180 22.89 65.21 55.53
C VAL A 180 23.87 65.86 56.51
N GLU A 181 25.08 65.32 56.62
CA GLU A 181 26.13 65.87 57.50
C GLU A 181 26.49 67.32 57.12
N ARG A 182 26.60 67.62 55.82
CA ARG A 182 26.89 68.99 55.34
C ARG A 182 25.71 69.94 55.55
N ASP A 183 24.48 69.48 55.40
CA ASP A 183 23.27 70.27 55.68
C ASP A 183 23.23 70.70 57.16
N GLU A 184 23.55 69.78 58.07
CA GLU A 184 23.66 70.08 59.50
C GLU A 184 24.79 71.07 59.80
N ALA A 185 25.97 70.90 59.19
CA ALA A 185 27.07 71.87 59.32
C ALA A 185 26.67 73.26 58.79
N TYR A 186 25.95 73.32 57.67
CA TYR A 186 25.46 74.57 57.10
C TYR A 186 24.47 75.28 58.01
N LYS A 187 23.51 74.56 58.61
CA LYS A 187 22.58 75.11 59.63
C LYS A 187 23.32 75.74 60.80
N ILE A 188 24.39 75.10 61.28
CA ILE A 188 25.22 75.64 62.37
C ILE A 188 25.88 76.96 61.95
N ILE A 189 26.54 77.00 60.79
CA ILE A 189 27.20 78.21 60.28
C ILE A 189 26.19 79.33 60.06
N GLN A 190 25.03 79.02 59.47
CA GLN A 190 23.95 79.99 59.27
C GLN A 190 23.49 80.58 60.62
N GLY A 191 23.30 79.74 61.64
CA GLY A 191 22.96 80.18 62.99
C GLY A 191 24.02 81.08 63.63
N VAL A 192 25.31 80.76 63.46
CA VAL A 192 26.43 81.61 63.94
C VAL A 192 26.44 82.96 63.20
N SER A 193 26.31 82.95 61.88
CA SER A 193 26.29 84.18 61.08
C SER A 193 25.10 85.08 61.44
N ALA A 194 23.91 84.51 61.66
CA ALA A 194 22.74 85.25 62.09
C ALA A 194 22.96 85.93 63.45
N LYS A 195 23.56 85.21 64.41
CA LYS A 195 23.93 85.77 65.72
C LYS A 195 24.94 86.92 65.59
N HIS A 196 26.00 86.76 64.80
CA HIS A 196 26.97 87.85 64.57
C HIS A 196 26.32 89.07 63.93
N PHE A 197 25.43 88.86 62.96
CA PHE A 197 24.70 89.96 62.33
C PHE A 197 23.81 90.69 63.33
N GLN A 198 23.08 89.97 64.19
CA GLN A 198 22.30 90.56 65.27
C GLN A 198 23.18 91.36 66.24
N GLN A 199 24.33 90.81 66.65
CA GLN A 199 25.29 91.51 67.52
C GLN A 199 25.80 92.81 66.88
N LEU A 200 26.09 92.81 65.58
CA LEU A 200 26.48 94.02 64.86
C LEU A 200 25.35 95.07 64.85
N GLN A 201 24.09 94.64 64.68
CA GLN A 201 22.93 95.55 64.77
C GLN A 201 22.78 96.14 66.18
N GLU A 202 22.92 95.33 67.23
CA GLU A 202 22.85 95.79 68.63
C GLU A 202 23.97 96.79 68.96
N ILE A 203 25.20 96.56 68.49
CA ILE A 203 26.32 97.48 68.65
C ILE A 203 26.03 98.83 67.96
N VAL A 204 25.57 98.81 66.71
CA VAL A 204 25.22 100.04 65.98
C VAL A 204 24.13 100.83 66.70
N LEU A 205 23.09 100.16 67.20
CA LEU A 205 22.03 100.80 67.99
C LEU A 205 22.56 101.42 69.28
N SER A 206 23.50 100.77 69.97
CA SER A 206 24.11 101.31 71.20
C SER A 206 25.01 102.54 70.97
N LEU A 207 25.64 102.63 69.80
CA LEU A 207 26.51 103.75 69.41
C LEU A 207 25.71 105.03 69.09
N ASP A 208 24.50 104.90 68.54
CA ASP A 208 23.62 106.04 68.27
C ASP A 208 23.09 106.69 69.56
N ASP A 209 22.96 105.94 70.65
CA ASP A 209 22.51 106.46 71.96
C ASP A 209 23.63 107.21 72.72
N ASP A 210 24.91 106.76 72.63
CA ASP A 210 26.08 107.43 73.24
C ASP A 210 26.58 108.63 72.40
N GLY A 211 26.47 108.55 71.06
CA GLY A 211 26.94 109.58 70.13
C GLY A 211 26.26 110.94 70.31
N SER A 212 24.99 110.93 70.73
CA SER A 212 24.23 112.17 70.98
C SER A 212 24.70 112.92 72.24
N HIS A 213 25.34 112.23 73.20
CA HIS A 213 25.80 112.86 74.44
C HIS A 213 27.19 113.53 74.29
N LYS A 214 28.09 112.94 73.49
CA LYS A 214 29.46 113.45 73.29
C LYS A 214 29.55 114.63 72.32
N LEU A 215 28.65 114.74 71.33
CA LEU A 215 28.66 115.86 70.37
C LEU A 215 28.19 117.20 70.99
N ARG A 216 27.36 117.17 72.05
CA ARG A 216 26.88 118.38 72.74
C ARG A 216 27.95 119.08 73.57
N HIS A 217 28.99 118.36 74.03
CA HIS A 217 30.06 118.97 74.83
C HIS A 217 31.19 119.59 74.00
N ALA A 218 31.40 119.14 72.76
CA ALA A 218 32.46 119.66 71.89
C ALA A 218 32.14 121.03 71.25
N LYS A 219 30.86 121.43 71.18
CA LYS A 219 30.44 122.71 70.56
C LYS A 219 30.50 123.93 71.49
N LYS A 220 31.00 123.79 72.73
CA LYS A 220 31.09 124.89 73.71
C LYS A 220 32.51 125.46 73.88
N ILE A 221 33.51 124.97 73.14
CA ILE A 221 34.93 125.35 73.29
C ILE A 221 35.55 125.91 71.98
N ILE A 222 34.74 126.34 71.01
CA ILE A 222 35.21 127.18 69.90
C ILE A 222 34.26 128.35 69.72
#